data_AF-A0A849ND88-F1
#
_entry.id   AF-A0A849ND88-F1
#
_cell.length_a   1.000
_cell.length_b   1.000
_cell.length_c   1.000
_cell.angle_alpha   90.00
_cell.angle_beta   90.00
_cell.angle_gamma   90.00
#
_symmetry.space_group_name_H-M   'P 1'
#
loop_
_entity.id
_entity.type
_entity.pdbx_description
1 polymer ?
#
loop_
_entity_poly.entity_id
_entity_poly.type
_entity_poly.pdbx_seq_one_letter_code
_entity_poly.pdbx_strand_id
1 'polypeptide(L)'
;MNVLILTDDSNSNTVRIVNKTKYLPLVCNSVLSSSDLIKHHKIDALIIDKIHRNADALEFIINAIELNCKADFFVVKSKANENSINEIGRNKLNVNVINEDNLLQELIELKTKRKDLNRYV
;
A
#
# COMPACT_ATOMS: atom_id res chain seq x y z
N MET A 1 -1.32 10.41 -9.48
CA MET A 1 -1.13 9.89 -8.11
C MET A 1 -0.81 8.42 -8.25
N ASN A 2 0.35 8.00 -7.74
CA ASN A 2 0.86 6.65 -7.93
C ASN A 2 0.53 5.80 -6.70
N VAL A 3 0.04 4.60 -6.94
CA VAL A 3 -0.25 3.64 -5.89
C VAL A 3 0.66 2.44 -6.10
N LEU A 4 1.58 2.21 -5.17
CA LEU A 4 2.42 1.03 -5.17
C LEU A 4 1.63 -0.13 -4.58
N ILE A 5 1.51 -1.23 -5.31
CA ILE A 5 0.81 -2.43 -4.89
C ILE A 5 1.82 -3.57 -4.81
N LEU A 6 1.94 -4.13 -3.62
CA LEU A 6 2.73 -5.31 -3.35
C LEU A 6 1.84 -6.54 -3.44
N THR A 7 2.01 -7.33 -4.48
CA THR A 7 1.21 -8.53 -4.73
C THR A 7 1.97 -9.53 -5.59
N ASP A 8 1.73 -10.82 -5.35
CA ASP A 8 2.24 -11.90 -6.18
C ASP A 8 1.41 -12.06 -7.49
N ASP A 9 0.25 -11.40 -7.59
CA ASP A 9 -0.67 -11.48 -8.73
C ASP A 9 -0.97 -10.09 -9.30
N SER A 10 -0.44 -9.80 -10.48
CA SER A 10 -0.70 -8.53 -11.18
C SER A 10 -2.16 -8.34 -11.61
N ASN A 11 -2.99 -9.39 -11.54
CA ASN A 11 -4.42 -9.35 -11.84
C ASN A 11 -5.30 -9.42 -10.59
N SER A 12 -4.71 -9.25 -9.40
CA SER A 12 -5.42 -9.35 -8.14
C SER A 12 -6.60 -8.39 -8.04
N ASN A 13 -7.54 -8.72 -7.16
CA ASN A 13 -8.70 -7.86 -6.92
C ASN A 13 -8.26 -6.45 -6.46
N THR A 14 -7.20 -6.38 -5.65
CA THR A 14 -6.56 -5.12 -5.23
C THR A 14 -6.14 -4.26 -6.43
N VAL A 15 -5.45 -4.83 -7.42
CA VAL A 15 -5.06 -4.09 -8.65
C VAL A 15 -6.29 -3.61 -9.42
N ARG A 16 -7.33 -4.45 -9.55
CA ARG A 16 -8.59 -4.08 -10.22
C ARG A 16 -9.32 -2.95 -9.50
N ILE A 17 -9.33 -2.96 -8.16
CA ILE A 17 -9.92 -1.89 -7.35
C ILE A 17 -9.16 -0.58 -7.58
N VAL A 18 -7.83 -0.59 -7.50
CA VAL A 18 -7.01 0.60 -7.74
C VAL A 18 -7.25 1.16 -9.14
N ASN A 19 -7.37 0.32 -10.17
CA ASN A 19 -7.67 0.77 -11.53
C ASN A 19 -8.99 1.55 -11.64
N LYS A 20 -9.98 1.30 -10.77
CA LYS A 20 -11.25 2.05 -10.76
C LYS A 20 -11.11 3.48 -10.21
N THR A 21 -10.04 3.80 -9.50
CA THR A 21 -9.87 5.06 -8.74
C THR A 21 -9.17 6.19 -9.52
N LYS A 22 -8.82 5.96 -10.80
CA LYS A 22 -7.90 6.81 -11.60
C LYS A 22 -6.51 6.99 -10.97
N TYR A 23 -6.13 6.16 -10.00
CA TYR A 23 -4.74 6.02 -9.59
C TYR A 23 -3.96 5.25 -10.65
N LEU A 24 -2.65 5.50 -10.74
CA LEU A 24 -1.76 4.69 -11.55
C LEU A 24 -1.20 3.56 -10.65
N PRO A 25 -1.58 2.28 -10.85
CA PRO A 25 -1.01 1.19 -10.10
C PRO A 25 0.42 0.89 -10.57
N LEU A 26 1.35 0.84 -9.64
CA LEU A 26 2.69 0.31 -9.82
C LEU A 26 2.73 -1.02 -9.07
N VAL A 27 2.81 -2.14 -9.79
CA VAL A 27 2.73 -3.47 -9.18
C VAL A 27 4.13 -4.05 -9.06
N CYS A 28 4.46 -4.61 -7.90
CA CYS A 28 5.67 -5.40 -7.73
C CYS A 28 5.48 -6.51 -6.68
N ASN A 29 6.39 -7.48 -6.69
CA ASN A 29 6.31 -8.70 -5.87
C ASN A 29 7.54 -8.93 -4.99
N SER A 30 8.45 -7.94 -4.91
CA SER A 30 9.69 -8.07 -4.13
C SER A 30 10.07 -6.77 -3.45
N VAL A 31 10.75 -6.89 -2.32
CA VAL A 31 11.29 -5.76 -1.55
C VAL A 31 12.22 -4.92 -2.41
N LEU A 32 13.12 -5.56 -3.16
CA LEU A 32 14.08 -4.87 -4.03
C LEU A 32 13.39 -3.99 -5.09
N SER A 33 12.44 -4.56 -5.83
CA SER A 33 11.67 -3.80 -6.82
C SER A 33 10.84 -2.68 -6.18
N SER A 34 10.33 -2.89 -4.96
CA SER A 34 9.58 -1.88 -4.24
C SER A 34 10.45 -0.69 -3.84
N SER A 35 11.69 -0.94 -3.39
CA SER A 35 12.66 0.10 -3.03
C SER A 35 13.01 1.00 -4.21
N ASP A 36 13.24 0.42 -5.38
CA ASP A 36 13.54 1.18 -6.59
C ASP A 36 12.34 2.06 -6.99
N LEU A 37 11.12 1.52 -6.94
CA LEU A 37 9.92 2.30 -7.24
C LEU A 37 9.70 3.45 -6.25
N ILE A 38 9.94 3.23 -4.95
CA ILE A 38 9.84 4.28 -3.92
C ILE A 38 10.87 5.39 -4.16
N LYS A 39 12.10 5.05 -4.57
CA LYS A 39 13.16 6.03 -4.84
C LYS A 39 12.91 6.87 -6.09
N HIS A 40 12.34 6.26 -7.13
CA HIS A 40 12.19 6.90 -8.43
C HIS A 40 10.81 7.53 -8.68
N HIS A 41 9.80 7.17 -7.89
CA HIS A 41 8.45 7.69 -8.04
C HIS A 41 7.94 8.29 -6.74
N LYS A 42 7.21 9.41 -6.86
CA LYS A 42 6.40 9.91 -5.76
C LYS A 42 5.22 8.95 -5.56
N ILE A 43 5.29 8.14 -4.51
CA ILE A 43 4.23 7.21 -4.11
C ILE A 43 3.24 7.93 -3.19
N ASP A 44 1.95 7.87 -3.53
CA ASP A 44 0.89 8.49 -2.73
C ASP A 44 0.29 7.51 -1.72
N ALA A 45 0.14 6.24 -2.13
CA ALA A 45 -0.28 5.16 -1.25
C ALA A 45 0.52 3.89 -1.55
N LEU A 46 0.80 3.10 -0.52
CA LEU A 46 1.42 1.80 -0.61
C LEU A 46 0.43 0.76 -0.07
N ILE A 47 0.03 -0.18 -0.91
CA ILE A 47 -0.93 -1.23 -0.57
C ILE A 47 -0.19 -2.57 -0.55
N ILE A 48 -0.32 -3.28 0.57
CA ILE A 48 0.15 -4.64 0.72
C ILE A 48 -1.04 -5.57 0.58
N ASP A 49 -1.07 -6.28 -0.55
CA ASP A 49 -2.11 -7.25 -0.87
C ASP A 49 -1.87 -8.57 -0.12
N LYS A 50 -2.60 -9.62 -0.49
CA LYS A 50 -2.38 -11.00 -0.03
C LYS A 50 -1.10 -11.55 -0.67
N ILE A 51 0.05 -11.33 -0.03
CA ILE A 51 1.33 -11.86 -0.50
C ILE A 51 1.51 -13.26 0.07
N HIS A 52 1.69 -14.25 -0.80
CA HIS A 52 1.57 -15.66 -0.42
C HIS A 52 2.90 -16.39 -0.41
N ARG A 53 3.94 -15.90 -1.09
CA ARG A 53 5.12 -16.74 -1.32
C ARG A 53 6.45 -16.25 -0.78
N ASN A 54 6.73 -14.95 -0.64
CA ASN A 54 8.12 -14.56 -0.35
C ASN A 54 8.33 -13.23 0.35
N ALA A 55 7.28 -12.57 0.86
CA ALA A 55 7.50 -11.26 1.42
C ALA A 55 6.54 -10.91 2.57
N ASP A 56 7.14 -10.49 3.68
CA ASP A 56 6.46 -10.10 4.91
C ASP A 56 6.01 -8.64 4.78
N ALA A 57 4.71 -8.39 5.00
CA ALA A 57 4.16 -7.04 4.98
C ALA A 57 4.95 -6.08 5.91
N LEU A 58 5.43 -6.58 7.04
CA LEU A 58 6.22 -5.80 8.00
C LEU A 58 7.54 -5.34 7.39
N GLU A 59 8.26 -6.23 6.70
CA GLU A 59 9.55 -5.92 6.07
C GLU A 59 9.41 -4.79 5.05
N PHE A 60 8.36 -4.84 4.22
CA PHE A 60 8.09 -3.77 3.27
C PHE A 60 7.78 -2.43 3.93
N ILE A 61 7.00 -2.44 5.01
CA ILE A 61 6.66 -1.21 5.73
C ILE A 61 7.93 -0.60 6.32
N ILE A 62 8.77 -1.40 6.98
CA ILE A 62 10.02 -0.94 7.58
C ILE A 62 10.93 -0.35 6.49
N ASN A 63 11.16 -1.08 5.40
CA ASN A 63 11.99 -0.62 4.30
C ASN A 63 11.45 0.69 3.67
N ALA A 64 10.14 0.80 3.47
CA ALA A 64 9.55 2.03 2.96
C ALA A 64 9.72 3.22 3.92
N ILE A 65 9.62 2.99 5.23
CA ILE A 65 9.88 4.01 6.26
C ILE A 65 11.35 4.45 6.23
N GLU A 66 12.29 3.50 6.15
CA GLU A 66 13.74 3.78 6.05
C GLU A 66 14.08 4.59 4.80
N LEU A 67 13.34 4.37 3.71
CA LEU A 67 13.44 5.16 2.48
C LEU A 67 12.73 6.52 2.55
N ASN A 68 12.24 6.92 3.73
CA ASN A 68 11.47 8.16 3.96
C ASN A 68 10.22 8.27 3.06
N CYS A 69 9.58 7.14 2.75
CA CYS A 69 8.36 7.12 1.97
C CYS A 69 7.24 7.83 2.75
N LYS A 70 6.65 8.88 2.16
CA LYS A 70 5.53 9.65 2.74
C LYS A 70 4.15 9.15 2.29
N ALA A 71 4.09 7.93 1.78
CA ALA A 71 2.85 7.33 1.33
C ALA A 71 1.98 6.92 2.51
N ASP A 72 0.67 6.90 2.30
CA ASP A 72 -0.25 6.26 3.24
C ASP A 72 -0.15 4.73 3.06
N PHE A 73 0.10 4.01 4.14
CA PHE A 73 0.26 2.56 4.13
C PHE A 73 -1.08 1.87 4.36
N PHE A 74 -1.39 0.89 3.52
CA PHE A 74 -2.57 0.04 3.63
C PHE A 74 -2.17 -1.43 3.60
N VAL A 75 -2.69 -2.23 4.52
CA VAL A 75 -2.51 -3.68 4.53
C VAL A 75 -3.87 -4.34 4.40
N VAL A 76 -4.06 -5.13 3.35
CA VAL A 76 -5.29 -5.89 3.13
C VAL A 76 -5.31 -7.05 4.12
N LYS A 77 -6.35 -7.08 4.96
CA LYS A 77 -6.54 -8.11 5.97
C LYS A 77 -6.76 -9.46 5.30
N SER A 78 -5.88 -10.41 5.62
CA SER A 78 -5.95 -11.78 5.14
C SER A 78 -5.21 -12.71 6.10
N LYS A 79 -5.47 -14.02 6.01
CA LYS A 79 -4.71 -15.02 6.76
C LYS A 79 -3.22 -15.00 6.42
N ALA A 80 -2.86 -14.62 5.19
CA ALA A 80 -1.46 -14.51 4.77
C ALA A 80 -0.71 -13.40 5.51
N ASN A 81 -1.40 -12.31 5.84
CA ASN A 81 -0.81 -11.13 6.49
C ASN A 81 -1.04 -11.09 8.02
N GLU A 82 -1.67 -12.11 8.62
CA GLU A 82 -2.14 -12.05 10.01
C GLU A 82 -1.00 -11.85 11.02
N ASN A 83 0.11 -12.57 10.84
CA ASN A 83 1.30 -12.39 11.67
C ASN A 83 1.87 -10.98 11.53
N SER A 84 2.04 -10.50 10.30
CA SER A 84 2.55 -9.16 10.02
C SER A 84 1.65 -8.08 10.62
N ILE A 85 0.32 -8.23 10.53
CA ILE A 85 -0.65 -7.30 11.14
C ILE A 85 -0.48 -7.24 12.66
N ASN A 86 -0.28 -8.38 13.31
CA ASN A 86 -0.04 -8.43 14.76
C ASN A 86 1.26 -7.70 15.12
N GLU A 87 2.35 -7.91 14.36
CA GLU A 87 3.63 -7.25 14.57
C GLU A 87 3.56 -5.74 14.30
N ILE A 88 2.87 -5.31 13.24
CA ILE A 88 2.59 -3.89 12.94
C ILE A 88 1.92 -3.23 14.15
N GLY A 89 0.93 -3.89 14.74
CA GLY A 89 0.24 -3.42 15.93
C GLY A 89 1.15 -3.34 17.17
N ARG A 90 1.98 -4.36 17.40
CA ARG A 90 2.97 -4.38 18.50
C ARG A 90 3.98 -3.24 18.39
N ASN A 91 4.44 -2.96 17.18
CA ASN A 91 5.41 -1.90 16.88
C ASN A 91 4.77 -0.52 16.72
N LYS A 92 3.44 -0.41 16.84
CA LYS A 92 2.67 0.85 16.70
C LYS A 92 2.97 1.59 15.40
N LEU A 93 3.17 0.86 14.30
CA LEU A 93 3.43 1.45 13.00
C LEU A 93 2.16 2.13 12.47
N ASN A 94 2.32 3.31 11.86
CA ASN A 94 1.20 4.08 11.31
C ASN A 94 0.72 3.47 9.98
N VAL A 95 -0.11 2.43 10.05
CA VAL A 95 -0.55 1.62 8.93
C VAL A 95 -2.05 1.37 9.03
N ASN A 96 -2.77 1.52 7.93
CA ASN A 96 -4.20 1.28 7.85
C ASN A 96 -4.46 -0.20 7.50
N VAL A 97 -4.94 -0.98 8.46
CA VAL A 97 -5.35 -2.37 8.21
C VAL A 97 -6.80 -2.38 7.78
N ILE A 98 -7.07 -2.86 6.55
CA ILE A 98 -8.37 -2.71 5.90
C ILE A 98 -8.88 -4.04 5.34
N ASN A 99 -10.20 -4.22 5.27
CA ASN A 99 -10.78 -5.31 4.48
C ASN A 99 -10.72 -4.94 2.99
N GLU A 100 -10.51 -5.93 2.13
CA GLU A 100 -10.41 -5.73 0.67
C GLU A 100 -11.65 -5.00 0.10
N ASP A 101 -12.85 -5.33 0.59
CA ASP A 101 -14.11 -4.73 0.17
C ASP A 101 -14.19 -3.21 0.44
N ASN A 102 -13.46 -2.73 1.45
CA ASN A 102 -13.44 -1.32 1.85
C ASN A 102 -12.34 -0.52 1.14
N LEU A 103 -11.39 -1.19 0.47
CA LEU A 103 -10.22 -0.56 -0.14
C LEU A 103 -10.61 0.54 -1.14
N LEU A 104 -11.66 0.32 -1.93
CA LEU A 104 -12.12 1.30 -2.91
C LEU A 104 -12.53 2.62 -2.25
N GLN A 105 -13.28 2.53 -1.15
CA GLN A 105 -13.79 3.70 -0.43
C GLN A 105 -12.63 4.48 0.21
N GLU A 106 -11.73 3.78 0.91
CA GLU A 106 -10.54 4.37 1.53
C GLU A 106 -9.67 5.13 0.51
N LEU A 107 -9.49 4.56 -0.68
CA LEU A 107 -8.73 5.19 -1.75
C LEU A 107 -9.40 6.45 -2.32
N ILE A 108 -10.74 6.49 -2.37
CA ILE A 108 -11.52 7.67 -2.78
C ILE A 108 -11.43 8.77 -1.71
N GLU A 109 -11.54 8.41 -0.44
CA GLU A 109 -11.42 9.33 0.69
C GLU A 109 -10.02 9.95 0.75
N LEU A 110 -8.97 9.13 0.60
CA LEU A 110 -7.59 9.59 0.51
C LEU A 110 -7.40 10.62 -0.62
N LYS A 111 -8.01 10.35 -1.78
CA LYS A 111 -7.94 11.25 -2.94
C LYS A 111 -8.57 12.60 -2.65
N THR A 112 -9.74 12.57 -2.00
CA THR A 112 -10.51 13.77 -1.65
C THR A 112 -9.72 14.61 -0.66
N LYS A 113 -9.22 13.98 0.42
CA LYS A 113 -8.38 14.62 1.43
C LYS A 113 -7.14 15.31 0.82
N ARG A 114 -6.43 14.63 -0.09
CA ARG A 114 -5.25 15.20 -0.77
C ARG A 114 -5.60 16.32 -1.77
N LYS A 115 -6.74 16.23 -2.45
CA LYS A 115 -7.22 17.32 -3.32
C LYS A 115 -7.55 18.58 -2.53
N ASP A 116 -8.21 18.43 -1.39
CA ASP A 116 -8.59 19.58 -0.56
C ASP A 116 -7.35 20.22 0.07
N LEU A 117 -6.38 19.42 0.55
CA LEU A 117 -5.09 19.95 1.01
C LEU A 117 -4.36 20.78 -0.05
N ASN A 118 -4.39 20.36 -1.33
CA ASN A 118 -3.77 21.10 -2.43
C ASN A 118 -4.57 22.33 -2.89
N ARG A 119 -5.82 22.52 -2.44
CA ARG A 119 -6.61 23.73 -2.74
C ARG A 119 -6.31 24.90 -1.81
N TYR A 120 -5.64 24.66 -0.69
CA TYR A 120 -5.30 25.65 0.33
C TYR A 120 -3.82 26.06 0.33
N VAL A 121 -3.07 25.68 -0.72
CA VAL A 121 -1.67 26.06 -0.96
C VAL A 121 -1.60 26.79 -2.30
#